data_AF-A0A7C7DVG8-F1
#
_entry.id   AF-A0A7C7DVG8-F1
#
_cell.length_a   1.000
_cell.length_b   1.000
_cell.length_c   1.000
_cell.angle_alpha   90.00
_cell.angle_beta   90.00
_cell.angle_gamma   90.00
#
_symmetry.space_group_name_H-M   'P 1'
#
loop_
_entity.id
_entity.type
_entity.pdbx_description
1 polymer ?
#
loop_
_entity_poly.entity_id
_entity_poly.type
_entity_poly.pdbx_seq_one_letter_code
_entity_poly.pdbx_strand_id
1 'polypeptide(L)'
;MDETIHQITTPLFQTFGTIVFVLIEIFTHGKLGVEAKAQPWDPLTLPKIESVERVKRGEMVVGIGFSLLALLIFNAYPEWISVITIVDNEVTVTPVLSDHFVTFVPWLTVLWSLNIALDAYVLAQGRWRPLTRWLQIGLSALSLAILGWMLVSGPLLAWPALELTARLIVAIIFVVTAVDMIVQVYRLVVRRIAHSSAQAT
;
A
#
# COMPACT_ATOMS: atom_id res chain seq x y z
N MET A 1 0.55 31.02 14.99
CA MET A 1 0.72 29.56 14.96
C MET A 1 0.71 29.01 13.51
N ASP A 2 0.16 29.74 12.52
CA ASP A 2 0.17 29.33 11.11
C ASP A 2 1.55 29.30 10.43
N GLU A 3 2.44 30.22 10.79
CA GLU A 3 3.72 30.40 10.08
C GLU A 3 4.73 29.27 10.38
N THR A 4 4.72 28.76 11.61
CA THR A 4 5.58 27.65 12.04
C THR A 4 5.16 26.30 11.46
N ILE A 5 3.86 26.08 11.22
CA ILE A 5 3.38 24.83 10.63
C ILE A 5 3.70 24.79 9.13
N HIS A 6 3.53 25.90 8.40
CA HIS A 6 3.92 25.96 6.98
C HIS A 6 5.44 25.84 6.75
N GLN A 7 6.26 26.32 7.69
CA GLN A 7 7.72 26.21 7.62
C GLN A 7 8.25 24.76 7.74
N ILE A 8 7.54 23.87 8.43
CA ILE A 8 7.96 22.47 8.61
C ILE A 8 7.21 21.49 7.70
N THR A 9 5.96 21.77 7.32
CA THR A 9 5.18 20.84 6.48
C THR A 9 5.72 20.76 5.06
N THR A 10 5.99 21.89 4.41
CA THR A 10 6.46 21.93 3.02
C THR A 10 7.78 21.16 2.83
N PRO A 11 8.81 21.36 3.68
CA PRO A 11 10.06 20.60 3.58
C PRO A 11 9.89 19.10 3.87
N LEU A 12 9.01 18.71 4.79
CA LEU A 12 8.77 17.30 5.11
C LEU A 12 8.14 16.54 3.95
N PHE A 13 7.11 17.11 3.31
CA PHE A 13 6.50 16.51 2.11
C PHE A 13 7.49 16.38 0.96
N GLN A 14 8.32 17.41 0.75
CA GLN A 14 9.39 17.36 -0.27
C GLN A 14 10.45 16.31 0.08
N THR A 15 10.85 16.21 1.35
CA THR A 15 11.83 15.22 1.82
C THR A 15 11.28 13.80 1.68
N PHE A 16 10.01 13.57 2.00
CA PHE A 16 9.34 12.29 1.76
C PHE A 16 9.35 11.92 0.27
N GLY A 17 8.94 12.85 -0.62
CA GLY A 17 8.98 12.64 -2.06
C GLY A 17 10.39 12.33 -2.56
N THR A 18 11.40 13.01 -2.01
CA THR A 18 12.82 12.77 -2.32
C THR A 18 13.27 11.40 -1.83
N ILE A 19 12.89 10.98 -0.62
CA ILE A 19 13.21 9.64 -0.10
C ILE A 19 12.56 8.56 -0.97
N VAL A 20 11.28 8.70 -1.30
CA VAL A 20 10.59 7.75 -2.20
C VAL A 20 11.29 7.70 -3.55
N PHE A 21 11.62 8.86 -4.13
CA PHE A 21 12.35 8.93 -5.40
C PHE A 21 13.74 8.26 -5.33
N VAL A 22 14.52 8.55 -4.28
CA VAL A 22 15.83 7.94 -4.03
C VAL A 22 15.71 6.43 -3.83
N LEU A 23 14.72 5.95 -3.06
CA LEU A 23 14.45 4.53 -2.92
C LEU A 23 14.11 3.90 -4.27
N ILE A 24 13.27 4.57 -5.09
CA ILE A 24 12.95 4.10 -6.44
C ILE A 24 14.23 3.99 -7.25
N GLU A 25 15.08 5.01 -7.28
CA GLU A 25 16.31 5.03 -8.07
C GLU A 25 17.29 3.92 -7.63
N ILE A 26 17.51 3.77 -6.33
CA ILE A 26 18.38 2.73 -5.73
C ILE A 26 17.87 1.33 -6.12
N PHE A 27 16.59 1.06 -5.92
CA PHE A 27 16.06 -0.29 -6.09
C PHE A 27 15.73 -0.64 -7.54
N THR A 28 15.50 0.36 -8.40
CA THR A 28 15.29 0.17 -9.84
C THR A 28 16.58 0.28 -10.66
N HIS A 29 17.70 0.71 -10.06
CA HIS A 29 19.00 0.92 -10.73
C HIS A 29 18.84 1.74 -12.03
N GLY A 30 17.95 2.74 -12.05
CA GLY A 30 17.67 3.56 -13.23
C GLY A 30 16.95 2.86 -14.39
N LYS A 31 16.51 1.60 -14.24
CA LYS A 31 15.86 0.82 -15.32
C LYS A 31 14.37 1.15 -15.54
N LEU A 32 13.91 2.30 -15.09
CA LEU A 32 12.55 2.78 -15.37
C LEU A 32 12.40 3.31 -16.81
N GLY A 33 13.50 3.49 -17.53
CA GLY A 33 13.51 3.75 -18.96
C GLY A 33 13.22 2.48 -19.75
N VAL A 34 12.11 2.49 -20.50
CA VAL A 34 11.88 1.59 -21.63
C VAL A 34 12.91 1.93 -22.72
N GLU A 35 14.16 1.52 -22.53
CA GLU A 35 15.11 1.46 -23.65
C GLU A 35 15.00 0.09 -24.31
N ALA A 36 13.83 -0.17 -24.91
CA ALA A 36 13.74 -1.13 -25.97
C ALA A 36 14.46 -0.51 -27.17
N LYS A 37 15.78 -0.73 -27.26
CA LYS A 37 16.53 -0.49 -28.51
C LYS A 37 15.70 -1.09 -29.63
N ALA A 38 15.26 -0.25 -30.57
CA ALA A 38 14.52 -0.65 -31.75
C ALA A 38 15.41 -1.54 -32.63
N GLN A 39 15.49 -2.83 -32.29
CA GLN A 39 15.97 -3.83 -33.21
C GLN A 39 14.90 -4.05 -34.29
N PRO A 40 15.28 -4.27 -35.55
CA PRO A 40 14.36 -4.71 -36.58
C PRO A 40 13.61 -5.95 -36.08
N TRP A 41 12.30 -5.84 -35.95
CA TRP A 41 11.47 -6.90 -35.36
C TRP A 41 11.35 -8.08 -36.32
N ASP A 42 11.73 -9.30 -35.87
CA ASP A 42 11.59 -10.55 -36.61
C ASP A 42 10.64 -11.52 -35.88
N PRO A 43 9.47 -11.87 -36.46
CA PRO A 43 8.47 -12.73 -35.84
C PRO A 43 8.95 -14.17 -35.57
N LEU A 44 10.00 -14.64 -36.25
CA LEU A 44 10.51 -16.00 -36.09
C LEU A 44 11.56 -16.13 -34.98
N THR A 45 12.01 -15.01 -34.41
CA THR A 45 13.01 -14.97 -33.33
C THR A 45 12.41 -14.80 -31.94
N LEU A 46 11.08 -14.90 -31.80
CA LEU A 46 10.37 -14.78 -30.53
C LEU A 46 10.93 -15.79 -29.51
N PRO A 47 11.65 -15.34 -28.47
CA PRO A 47 12.04 -16.22 -27.38
C PRO A 47 10.78 -16.74 -26.72
N LYS A 48 10.75 -18.04 -26.38
CA LYS A 48 9.65 -18.62 -25.60
C LYS A 48 9.46 -17.75 -24.36
N ILE A 49 8.29 -17.15 -24.19
CA ILE A 49 8.00 -16.26 -23.06
C ILE A 49 7.96 -17.14 -21.80
N GLU A 50 9.10 -17.29 -21.14
CA GLU A 50 9.12 -17.70 -19.76
C GLU A 50 8.46 -16.55 -18.98
N SER A 51 7.22 -16.77 -18.54
CA SER A 51 6.52 -15.86 -17.64
C SER A 51 7.12 -15.92 -16.24
N VAL A 52 8.42 -15.59 -16.13
CA VAL A 52 9.01 -15.21 -14.85
C VAL A 52 8.29 -13.93 -14.48
N GLU A 53 7.32 -14.06 -13.57
CA GLU A 53 6.55 -12.95 -13.01
C GLU A 53 7.54 -11.94 -12.43
N ARG A 54 7.94 -10.98 -13.27
CA ARG A 54 8.91 -9.95 -12.91
C ARG A 54 8.28 -9.15 -11.79
N VAL A 55 8.95 -9.15 -10.64
CA VAL A 55 8.63 -8.26 -9.52
C VAL A 55 8.59 -6.85 -10.11
N LYS A 56 7.43 -6.18 -10.04
CA LYS A 56 7.32 -4.77 -10.41
C LYS A 56 7.97 -3.93 -9.31
N ARG A 57 9.31 -3.88 -9.32
CA ARG A 57 10.12 -3.25 -8.26
C ARG A 57 9.68 -1.81 -7.97
N GLY A 58 9.30 -1.04 -9.00
CA GLY A 58 8.80 0.32 -8.83
C GLY A 58 7.48 0.40 -8.03
N GLU A 59 6.50 -0.44 -8.36
CA GLU A 59 5.20 -0.49 -7.65
C GLU A 59 5.40 -0.83 -6.16
N MET A 60 6.31 -1.76 -5.90
CA MET A 60 6.66 -2.23 -4.57
C MET A 60 7.34 -1.15 -3.72
N VAL A 61 8.28 -0.39 -4.29
CA VAL A 61 8.93 0.72 -3.58
C VAL A 61 7.94 1.85 -3.29
N VAL A 62 7.08 2.16 -4.25
CA VAL A 62 6.01 3.15 -4.04
C VAL A 62 5.07 2.71 -2.91
N GLY A 63 4.68 1.43 -2.88
CA GLY A 63 3.88 0.84 -1.81
C GLY A 63 4.53 0.94 -0.43
N ILE A 64 5.84 0.65 -0.33
CA ILE A 64 6.63 0.85 0.90
C ILE A 64 6.60 2.32 1.32
N GLY A 65 6.83 3.25 0.40
CA GLY A 65 6.81 4.68 0.66
C GLY A 65 5.48 5.14 1.26
N PHE A 66 4.36 4.80 0.62
CA PHE A 66 3.03 5.14 1.13
C PHE A 66 2.72 4.48 2.49
N SER A 67 3.17 3.24 2.71
CA SER A 67 2.98 2.55 3.99
C SER A 67 3.78 3.22 5.11
N LEU A 68 5.01 3.66 4.84
CA LEU A 68 5.83 4.42 5.79
C LEU A 68 5.21 5.79 6.11
N LEU A 69 4.67 6.46 5.09
CA LEU A 69 3.97 7.73 5.29
C LEU A 69 2.73 7.54 6.17
N ALA A 70 1.92 6.51 5.89
CA ALA A 70 0.75 6.19 6.70
C ALA A 70 1.15 5.89 8.15
N LEU A 71 2.20 5.07 8.37
CA LEU A 71 2.73 4.82 9.70
C LEU A 71 3.13 6.10 10.44
N LEU A 72 3.85 7.01 9.76
CA LEU A 72 4.29 8.28 10.32
C LEU A 72 3.08 9.16 10.71
N ILE A 73 2.12 9.34 9.80
CA ILE A 73 0.95 10.19 10.05
C ILE A 73 0.11 9.61 11.19
N PHE A 74 -0.22 8.32 11.17
CA PHE A 74 -1.12 7.73 12.15
C PHE A 74 -0.49 7.47 13.53
N ASN A 75 0.84 7.29 13.64
CA ASN A 75 1.52 7.03 14.92
C ASN A 75 2.26 8.23 15.49
N ALA A 76 2.94 9.02 14.65
CA ALA A 76 3.84 10.08 15.11
C ALA A 76 3.22 11.47 15.05
N TYR A 77 2.26 11.69 14.15
CA TYR A 77 1.61 13.00 13.95
C TYR A 77 0.07 12.89 13.84
N PRO A 78 -0.63 12.26 14.81
CA PRO A 78 -2.09 12.15 14.77
C PRO A 78 -2.78 13.53 14.74
N GLU A 79 -2.13 14.57 15.28
CA GLU A 79 -2.60 15.95 15.24
C GLU A 79 -2.70 16.54 13.83
N TRP A 80 -2.02 15.97 12.82
CA TRP A 80 -2.21 16.37 11.42
C TRP A 80 -3.59 16.01 10.88
N ILE A 81 -4.28 15.08 11.56
CA ILE A 81 -5.66 14.66 11.26
C ILE A 81 -6.62 15.23 12.32
N SER A 82 -6.35 16.43 12.84
CA SER A 82 -7.21 17.14 13.79
C SER A 82 -7.65 18.49 13.24
N VAL A 83 -8.85 18.94 13.60
CA VAL A 83 -9.35 20.29 13.28
C VAL A 83 -9.14 21.17 14.50
N ILE A 84 -8.48 22.31 14.29
CA ILE A 84 -8.33 23.34 15.32
C ILE A 84 -9.46 24.34 15.11
N THR A 85 -10.40 24.41 16.06
CA THR A 85 -11.47 25.40 16.05
C THR A 85 -11.21 26.42 17.16
N ILE A 86 -11.29 27.71 16.82
CA ILE A 86 -11.21 28.81 17.79
C ILE A 86 -12.62 29.37 17.93
N VAL A 87 -13.27 29.10 19.07
CA VAL A 87 -14.57 29.67 19.43
C VAL A 87 -14.38 30.38 20.78
N ASP A 88 -14.83 31.63 20.88
CA ASP A 88 -14.78 32.43 22.11
C ASP A 88 -13.41 32.51 22.81
N ASN A 89 -12.33 32.59 22.02
CA ASN A 89 -10.94 32.65 22.49
C ASN A 89 -10.47 31.37 23.21
N GLU A 90 -11.23 30.27 23.12
CA GLU A 90 -10.80 28.92 23.51
C GLU A 90 -10.38 28.12 22.27
N VAL A 91 -9.14 27.62 22.30
CA VAL A 91 -8.61 26.74 21.25
C VAL A 91 -9.06 25.32 21.56
N THR A 92 -10.09 24.85 20.85
CA THR A 92 -10.55 23.47 20.97
C THR A 92 -9.99 22.66 19.79
N VAL A 93 -9.16 21.66 20.11
CA VAL A 93 -8.61 20.71 19.13
C VAL A 93 -9.55 19.50 19.08
N THR A 94 -10.32 19.38 17.99
CA THR A 94 -11.24 18.25 17.80
C THR A 94 -10.63 17.25 16.82
N PRO A 95 -10.40 15.99 17.23
CA PRO A 95 -9.94 14.95 16.31
C PRO A 95 -10.92 14.77 15.14
N VAL A 96 -10.40 14.66 13.90
CA VAL A 96 -11.25 14.34 12.73
C VAL A 96 -11.69 12.87 12.78
N LEU A 97 -10.78 12.01 13.23
CA LEU A 97 -11.00 10.58 13.41
C LEU A 97 -11.84 10.33 14.65
N SER A 98 -12.74 9.35 14.58
CA SER A 98 -13.52 8.93 15.75
C SER A 98 -12.68 8.06 16.70
N ASP A 99 -13.13 7.94 17.95
CA ASP A 99 -12.54 7.00 18.92
C ASP A 99 -12.57 5.55 18.42
N HIS A 100 -13.60 5.20 17.63
CA HIS A 100 -13.68 3.90 16.97
C HIS A 100 -12.55 3.71 15.96
N PHE A 101 -12.25 4.73 15.13
CA PHE A 101 -11.15 4.64 14.16
C PHE A 101 -9.80 4.47 14.85
N VAL A 102 -9.57 5.20 15.96
CA VAL A 102 -8.31 5.13 16.72
C VAL A 102 -8.01 3.71 17.21
N THR A 103 -9.04 2.90 17.49
CA THR A 103 -8.88 1.48 17.86
C THR A 103 -8.25 0.64 16.75
N PHE A 104 -8.39 1.03 15.49
CA PHE A 104 -7.80 0.34 14.34
C PHE A 104 -6.36 0.77 14.04
N VAL A 105 -5.90 1.91 14.55
CA VAL A 105 -4.55 2.43 14.28
C VAL A 105 -3.45 1.42 14.63
N PRO A 106 -3.47 0.72 15.79
CA PRO A 106 -2.48 -0.32 16.09
C PRO A 106 -2.52 -1.49 15.08
N TRP A 107 -3.72 -1.91 14.66
CA TRP A 107 -3.88 -3.01 13.69
C TRP A 107 -3.38 -2.64 12.30
N LEU A 108 -3.69 -1.42 11.85
CA LEU A 108 -3.17 -0.86 10.59
C LEU A 108 -1.66 -0.70 10.66
N THR A 109 -1.11 -0.29 11.81
CA THR A 109 0.33 -0.18 12.04
C THR A 109 1.03 -1.52 11.91
N VAL A 110 0.47 -2.58 12.51
CA VAL A 110 0.99 -3.94 12.36
C VAL A 110 0.91 -4.41 10.90
N LEU A 111 -0.23 -4.19 10.24
CA LEU A 111 -0.44 -4.56 8.84
C LEU A 111 0.57 -3.87 7.90
N TRP A 112 0.73 -2.54 8.00
CA TRP A 112 1.67 -1.79 7.18
C TRP A 112 3.12 -2.17 7.47
N SER A 113 3.47 -2.38 8.74
CA SER A 113 4.81 -2.85 9.12
C SER A 113 5.13 -4.22 8.53
N LEU A 114 4.16 -5.15 8.55
CA LEU A 114 4.30 -6.47 7.95
C LEU A 114 4.41 -6.41 6.42
N ASN A 115 3.61 -5.55 5.77
CA ASN A 115 3.69 -5.32 4.32
C ASN A 115 5.06 -4.77 3.94
N ILE A 116 5.54 -3.73 4.64
CA ILE A 116 6.88 -3.17 4.41
C ILE A 116 7.97 -4.23 4.61
N ALA A 117 7.88 -5.06 5.66
CA ALA A 117 8.87 -6.10 5.93
C ALA A 117 8.88 -7.17 4.82
N LEU A 118 7.71 -7.64 4.39
CA LEU A 118 7.58 -8.58 3.28
C LEU A 118 8.10 -7.96 1.98
N ASP A 119 7.76 -6.69 1.73
CA ASP A 119 8.14 -6.02 0.51
C ASP A 119 9.65 -5.77 0.46
N ALA A 120 10.25 -5.28 1.54
CA ALA A 120 11.69 -5.13 1.64
C ALA A 120 12.41 -6.48 1.45
N TYR A 121 11.88 -7.56 2.02
CA TYR A 121 12.44 -8.90 1.87
C TYR A 121 12.39 -9.42 0.43
N VAL A 122 11.25 -9.28 -0.25
CA VAL A 122 11.11 -9.72 -1.65
C VAL A 122 11.94 -8.85 -2.59
N LEU A 123 12.06 -7.55 -2.29
CA LEU A 123 12.89 -6.62 -3.05
C LEU A 123 14.37 -6.97 -2.94
N ALA A 124 14.86 -7.30 -1.73
CA ALA A 124 16.22 -7.77 -1.49
C ALA A 124 16.51 -9.09 -2.21
N GLN A 125 15.54 -10.01 -2.30
CA GLN A 125 15.72 -11.28 -3.01
C GLN A 125 15.57 -11.17 -4.53
N GLY A 126 14.89 -10.12 -5.01
CA GLY A 126 14.62 -9.88 -6.42
C GLY A 126 13.73 -10.95 -7.09
N ARG A 127 13.16 -11.90 -6.32
CA ARG A 127 12.32 -12.99 -6.80
C ARG A 127 11.23 -13.35 -5.79
N TRP A 128 10.03 -13.62 -6.28
CA TRP A 128 8.93 -14.16 -5.45
C TRP A 128 9.16 -15.64 -5.16
N ARG A 129 9.22 -16.02 -3.89
CA ARG A 129 9.23 -17.42 -3.46
C ARG A 129 7.80 -17.89 -3.20
N PRO A 130 7.52 -19.21 -3.24
CA PRO A 130 6.20 -19.72 -2.87
C PRO A 130 5.75 -19.27 -1.47
N LEU A 131 6.67 -19.24 -0.50
CA LEU A 131 6.37 -18.78 0.86
C LEU A 131 5.98 -17.29 0.91
N THR A 132 6.68 -16.42 0.18
CA THR A 132 6.37 -14.98 0.19
C THR A 132 5.04 -14.68 -0.48
N ARG A 133 4.63 -15.48 -1.47
CA ARG A 133 3.29 -15.40 -2.07
C ARG A 133 2.19 -15.77 -1.08
N TRP A 134 2.36 -16.84 -0.32
CA TRP A 134 1.38 -17.22 0.72
C TRP A 134 1.30 -16.17 1.83
N LEU A 135 2.44 -15.59 2.22
CA LEU A 135 2.44 -14.51 3.20
C LEU A 135 1.72 -13.26 2.67
N GLN A 136 1.92 -12.90 1.40
CA GLN A 136 1.20 -11.80 0.76
C GLN A 136 -0.31 -12.02 0.79
N ILE A 137 -0.78 -13.22 0.43
CA ILE A 137 -2.22 -13.56 0.50
C ILE A 137 -2.72 -13.46 1.94
N GLY A 138 -1.95 -13.91 2.92
CA GLY A 138 -2.27 -13.77 4.35
C GLY A 138 -2.41 -12.32 4.78
N LEU A 139 -1.53 -11.43 4.32
CA LEU A 139 -1.62 -9.99 4.61
C LEU A 139 -2.81 -9.34 3.90
N SER A 140 -3.15 -9.74 2.66
CA SER A 140 -4.37 -9.30 1.99
C SER A 140 -5.62 -9.74 2.73
N ALA A 141 -5.64 -10.97 3.26
CA ALA A 141 -6.75 -11.47 4.08
C ALA A 141 -6.88 -10.70 5.41
N LEU A 142 -5.75 -10.40 6.07
CA LEU A 142 -5.72 -9.55 7.26
C LEU A 142 -6.24 -8.14 6.96
N SER A 143 -5.80 -7.56 5.84
CA SER A 143 -6.29 -6.26 5.36
C SER A 143 -7.81 -6.26 5.18
N LEU A 144 -8.36 -7.28 4.51
CA LEU A 144 -9.81 -7.42 4.36
C LEU A 144 -10.54 -7.61 5.68
N ALA A 145 -9.97 -8.36 6.63
CA ALA A 145 -10.57 -8.53 7.94
C ALA A 145 -10.66 -7.18 8.68
N ILE A 146 -9.59 -6.38 8.65
CA ILE A 146 -9.57 -5.05 9.28
C ILE A 146 -10.56 -4.11 8.58
N LEU A 147 -10.52 -4.03 7.24
CA LEU A 147 -11.42 -3.16 6.47
C LEU A 147 -12.89 -3.55 6.65
N GLY A 148 -13.19 -4.85 6.64
CA GLY A 148 -14.54 -5.37 6.91
C GLY A 148 -15.00 -5.04 8.33
N TRP A 149 -14.10 -5.16 9.31
CA TRP A 149 -14.39 -4.76 10.69
C TRP A 149 -14.66 -3.25 10.79
N MET A 150 -13.88 -2.40 10.11
CA MET A 150 -14.12 -0.96 10.05
C MET A 150 -15.50 -0.62 9.49
N LEU A 151 -15.94 -1.28 8.42
CA LEU A 151 -17.25 -1.02 7.79
C LEU A 151 -18.44 -1.39 8.67
N VAL A 152 -18.31 -2.43 9.48
CA VAL A 152 -19.35 -2.90 10.41
C VAL A 152 -19.28 -2.19 11.76
N SER A 153 -18.14 -1.58 12.08
CA SER A 153 -17.94 -0.82 13.32
C SER A 153 -18.70 0.51 13.35
N GLY A 154 -18.51 1.26 14.43
CA GLY A 154 -19.12 2.58 14.63
C GLY A 154 -18.70 3.64 13.61
N PRO A 155 -19.00 4.92 13.87
CA PRO A 155 -18.56 6.02 13.01
C PRO A 155 -17.04 5.99 12.83
N LEU A 156 -16.53 6.19 11.62
CA LEU A 156 -15.09 6.27 11.33
C LEU A 156 -14.55 7.69 11.52
N LEU A 157 -15.38 8.69 11.26
CA LEU A 157 -15.08 10.09 11.49
C LEU A 157 -15.94 10.64 12.62
N ALA A 158 -15.40 11.61 13.35
CA ALA A 158 -16.15 12.37 14.34
C ALA A 158 -17.20 13.29 13.70
N TRP A 159 -17.13 13.47 12.36
CA TRP A 159 -17.94 14.42 11.59
C TRP A 159 -18.98 13.68 10.75
N PRO A 160 -20.28 13.74 11.12
CA PRO A 160 -21.34 12.98 10.43
C PRO A 160 -21.47 13.31 8.94
N ALA A 161 -21.18 14.55 8.55
CA ALA A 161 -21.28 15.00 7.15
C ALA A 161 -20.29 14.29 6.22
N LEU A 162 -19.13 13.88 6.72
CA LEU A 162 -18.08 13.21 5.94
C LEU A 162 -18.08 11.70 6.13
N GLU A 163 -18.83 11.18 7.11
CA GLU A 163 -18.87 9.76 7.45
C GLU A 163 -19.27 8.88 6.26
N LEU A 164 -20.28 9.31 5.49
CA LEU A 164 -20.70 8.59 4.27
C LEU A 164 -19.55 8.48 3.27
N THR A 165 -18.84 9.58 3.03
CA THR A 165 -17.70 9.62 2.11
C THR A 165 -16.58 8.71 2.59
N ALA A 166 -16.24 8.75 3.89
CA ALA A 166 -15.22 7.89 4.48
C ALA A 166 -15.58 6.41 4.34
N ARG A 167 -16.83 6.03 4.66
CA ARG A 167 -17.32 4.66 4.50
C ARG A 167 -17.29 4.20 3.05
N LEU A 168 -17.67 5.05 2.10
CA LEU A 168 -17.60 4.73 0.67
C LEU A 168 -16.15 4.49 0.22
N ILE A 169 -15.20 5.33 0.66
CA ILE A 169 -13.78 5.14 0.36
C ILE A 169 -13.30 3.80 0.91
N VAL A 170 -13.57 3.50 2.18
CA VAL A 170 -13.19 2.22 2.81
C VAL A 170 -13.86 1.03 2.09
N ALA A 171 -15.12 1.15 1.70
CA ALA A 171 -15.85 0.11 0.98
C ALA A 171 -15.26 -0.14 -0.42
N ILE A 172 -14.87 0.91 -1.15
CA ILE A 172 -14.18 0.78 -2.44
C ILE A 172 -12.84 0.07 -2.25
N ILE A 173 -12.04 0.49 -1.26
CA ILE A 173 -10.76 -0.15 -0.95
C ILE A 173 -10.98 -1.63 -0.61
N PHE A 174 -11.96 -1.95 0.24
CA PHE A 174 -12.33 -3.32 0.58
C PHE A 174 -12.63 -4.16 -0.66
N VAL A 175 -13.47 -3.67 -1.57
CA VAL A 175 -13.84 -4.39 -2.80
C VAL A 175 -12.62 -4.59 -3.70
N VAL A 176 -11.81 -3.56 -3.90
CA VAL A 176 -10.60 -3.63 -4.74
C VAL A 176 -9.62 -4.66 -4.16
N THR A 177 -9.36 -4.62 -2.85
CA THR A 177 -8.50 -5.59 -2.18
C THR A 177 -9.06 -7.02 -2.26
N ALA A 178 -10.39 -7.18 -2.16
CA ALA A 178 -11.04 -8.49 -2.27
C ALA A 178 -10.87 -9.08 -3.68
N VAL A 179 -11.11 -8.27 -4.71
CA VAL A 179 -10.92 -8.67 -6.10
C VAL A 179 -9.46 -9.04 -6.37
N ASP A 180 -8.52 -8.21 -5.92
CA ASP A 180 -7.09 -8.49 -6.10
C ASP A 180 -6.67 -9.81 -5.41
N MET A 181 -7.13 -10.04 -4.16
CA MET A 181 -6.89 -11.31 -3.46
C MET A 181 -7.44 -12.51 -4.25
N ILE A 182 -8.67 -12.41 -4.77
CA ILE A 182 -9.28 -13.48 -5.58
C ILE A 182 -8.45 -13.77 -6.83
N VAL A 183 -8.03 -12.72 -7.55
CA VAL A 183 -7.21 -12.85 -8.76
C VAL A 183 -5.84 -13.47 -8.43
N GLN A 184 -5.21 -13.06 -7.34
CA GLN A 184 -3.94 -13.62 -6.88
C GLN A 184 -4.06 -15.12 -6.57
N VAL A 185 -5.11 -15.51 -5.84
CA VAL A 185 -5.38 -16.92 -5.50
C VAL A 185 -5.66 -17.73 -6.77
N TYR A 186 -6.55 -17.24 -7.65
CA TYR A 186 -6.87 -17.91 -8.91
C TYR A 186 -5.62 -18.17 -9.76
N ARG A 187 -4.79 -17.14 -9.93
CA ARG A 187 -3.52 -17.23 -10.67
C ARG A 187 -2.58 -18.28 -10.07
N LEU A 188 -2.53 -18.38 -8.75
CA LEU A 188 -1.66 -19.33 -8.04
C LEU A 188 -2.16 -20.77 -8.21
N VAL A 189 -3.47 -20.98 -8.11
CA VAL A 189 -4.10 -22.30 -8.28
C VAL A 189 -3.92 -22.82 -9.71
N VAL A 190 -4.24 -22.00 -10.72
CA VAL A 190 -4.14 -22.39 -12.14
C VAL A 190 -2.71 -22.77 -12.51
N ARG A 191 -1.70 -22.01 -12.06
CA ARG A 191 -0.30 -22.35 -12.30
C ARG A 191 0.11 -23.69 -11.69
N ARG A 192 -0.41 -24.01 -10.50
CA ARG A 192 -0.10 -25.28 -9.82
C ARG A 192 -0.64 -26.48 -10.61
N ILE A 193 -1.85 -26.35 -11.14
CA ILE A 193 -2.50 -27.40 -11.94
C ILE A 193 -1.72 -27.64 -13.25
N ALA A 194 -1.33 -26.57 -13.95
CA ALA A 194 -0.56 -26.68 -15.19
C ALA A 194 0.80 -27.39 -15.02
N HIS A 195 1.47 -27.19 -13.87
CA HIS A 195 2.71 -27.91 -13.56
C HIS A 195 2.49 -29.41 -13.27
N SER A 196 1.36 -29.79 -12.64
CA SER A 196 1.05 -31.19 -12.37
C SER A 196 0.70 -31.99 -13.63
N SER A 197 0.04 -31.37 -14.61
CA SER A 197 -0.28 -32.02 -15.89
C SER A 197 0.94 -32.23 -16.78
N ALA A 198 1.96 -31.35 -16.69
CA ALA A 198 3.18 -31.45 -17.49
C ALA A 198 4.18 -32.51 -16.97
N GLN A 199 4.00 -33.01 -15.75
CA GLN A 199 4.83 -34.10 -15.18
C GLN A 199 4.19 -35.49 -15.35
N ALA A 200 2.95 -35.55 -15.85
CA ALA A 200 2.19 -36.79 -16.03
C ALA A 200 2.17 -37.30 -17.49
N THR A 201 2.82 -36.60 -18.41
CA THR A 201 3.06 -36.98 -19.82
C THR A 201 4.54 -37.17 -20.07
#